data_AF-A0A5C6QA18-F1
#
_entry.id   AF-A0A5C6QA18-F1
#
_cell.length_a   1.000
_cell.length_b   1.000
_cell.length_c   1.000
_cell.angle_alpha   90.00
_cell.angle_beta   90.00
_cell.angle_gamma   90.00
#
_symmetry.space_group_name_H-M   'P 1'
#
loop_
_entity.id
_entity.type
_entity.pdbx_description
1 polymer ?
#
loop_
_entity_poly.entity_id
_entity_poly.type
_entity_poly.pdbx_seq_one_letter_code
_entity_poly.pdbx_strand_id
1 'polypeptide(L)'
;MDKQRIEGIKKLEQKVRVLEGWLATDIPHRLSDDGNRLEDSRKGGFQLEWYPKSVSGLRGWNGSKNNPATVAKYDIPKNTTAHTTYKAISQATRERIEGTCKLPSLFARLKEKEKIQYDNGHLSKTQNFNSQLALVKKNHEAIAHEMIALRLENDTLNEDVQVKERQMIGLKLQHKTEIEWRNRLAKQQQHQVMELEGQSHHLRQQLNELMEKTGIYPEEPTPQTNIIQLKQDD
;
A
#
# COMPACT_ATOMS: atom_id res chain seq x y z
N MET A 1 8.54 -1.10 -4.89
CA MET A 1 8.06 0.25 -4.48
C MET A 1 9.26 1.15 -4.26
N ASP A 2 9.23 2.36 -4.82
CA ASP A 2 10.35 3.29 -4.85
C ASP A 2 10.77 3.76 -3.44
N LYS A 3 12.06 3.63 -3.08
CA LYS A 3 12.58 4.02 -1.75
C LYS A 3 12.26 5.48 -1.41
N GLN A 4 12.38 6.36 -2.41
CA GLN A 4 12.06 7.78 -2.28
C GLN A 4 10.57 8.04 -1.98
N ARG A 5 9.68 7.21 -2.56
CA ARG A 5 8.22 7.33 -2.34
C ARG A 5 7.85 6.92 -0.92
N ILE A 6 8.41 5.82 -0.42
CA ILE A 6 8.17 5.35 0.96
C ILE A 6 8.66 6.39 1.97
N GLU A 7 9.85 6.94 1.76
CA GLU A 7 10.42 7.97 2.63
C GLU A 7 9.59 9.26 2.63
N GLY A 8 9.08 9.66 1.46
CA GLY A 8 8.18 10.81 1.33
C GLY A 8 6.87 10.63 2.10
N ILE A 9 6.29 9.43 2.06
CA ILE A 9 5.06 9.11 2.81
C ILE A 9 5.33 9.17 4.31
N LYS A 10 6.42 8.54 4.79
CA LYS A 10 6.81 8.60 6.21
C LYS A 10 6.98 10.03 6.72
N LYS A 11 7.62 10.90 5.93
CA LYS A 11 7.78 12.33 6.28
C LYS A 11 6.44 13.04 6.39
N LEU A 12 5.51 12.77 5.49
CA LEU A 12 4.18 13.38 5.52
C LEU A 12 3.39 12.89 6.75
N GLU A 13 3.42 11.60 7.03
CA GLU A 13 2.81 11.03 8.24
C GLU A 13 3.39 11.62 9.52
N GLN A 14 4.72 11.82 9.57
CA GLN A 14 5.38 12.45 10.70
C GLN A 14 4.88 13.89 10.91
N LYS A 15 4.76 14.70 9.85
CA LYS A 15 4.18 16.05 9.94
C LYS A 15 2.74 16.02 10.48
N VAL A 16 1.93 15.06 10.03
CA VAL A 16 0.56 14.88 10.52
C VAL A 16 0.54 14.53 12.01
N ARG A 17 1.40 13.59 12.43
CA ARG A 17 1.52 13.19 13.85
C ARG A 17 1.91 14.35 14.76
N VAL A 18 2.83 15.22 14.33
CA VAL A 18 3.20 16.42 15.10
C VAL A 18 1.99 17.32 15.33
N LEU A 19 1.23 17.59 14.27
CA LEU A 19 0.05 18.44 14.31
C LEU A 19 -1.09 17.85 15.15
N GLU A 20 -1.30 16.55 15.09
CA GLU A 20 -2.23 15.84 15.97
C GLU A 20 -1.77 15.87 17.43
N GLY A 21 -0.45 15.77 17.67
CA GLY A 21 0.12 15.98 19.00
C GLY A 21 -0.22 17.36 19.55
N TRP A 22 -0.14 18.40 18.73
CA TRP A 22 -0.52 19.77 19.11
C TRP A 22 -2.02 19.93 19.35
N LEU A 23 -2.88 19.17 18.67
CA LEU A 23 -4.31 19.10 18.99
C LEU A 23 -4.56 18.48 20.37
N ALA A 24 -3.81 17.43 20.72
CA ALA A 24 -3.97 16.71 21.98
C ALA A 24 -3.49 17.53 23.19
N THR A 25 -2.33 18.19 23.09
CA THR A 25 -1.81 19.03 24.17
C THR A 25 -2.31 20.46 24.02
N ASP A 26 -1.61 21.26 23.22
CA ASP A 26 -1.83 22.66 22.87
C ASP A 26 -0.78 23.03 21.82
N ILE A 27 -1.03 24.12 21.08
CA ILE A 27 -0.04 24.62 20.13
C ILE A 27 1.09 25.26 20.95
N PRO A 28 2.38 24.90 20.70
CA PRO A 28 3.49 25.48 21.44
C PRO A 28 3.55 27.00 21.31
N HIS A 29 3.99 27.69 22.35
CA HIS A 29 4.29 29.12 22.23
C HIS A 29 5.56 29.34 21.43
N ARG A 30 5.57 30.42 20.64
CA ARG A 30 6.77 30.84 19.93
C ARG A 30 7.76 31.41 20.94
N LEU A 31 9.01 30.94 20.85
CA LEU A 31 10.09 31.37 21.73
C LEU A 31 11.00 32.37 21.00
N SER A 32 11.56 33.32 21.74
CA SER A 32 12.68 34.17 21.33
C SER A 32 13.98 33.38 21.32
N ASP A 33 15.05 33.99 20.82
CA ASP A 33 16.39 33.38 20.81
C ASP A 33 16.90 33.10 22.24
N ASP A 34 16.47 33.90 23.21
CA ASP A 34 16.76 33.72 24.65
C ASP A 34 15.86 32.68 25.34
N GLY A 35 14.96 32.02 24.59
CA GLY A 35 14.05 30.99 25.11
C GLY A 35 12.80 31.52 25.83
N ASN A 36 12.58 32.84 25.83
CA ASN A 36 11.39 33.45 26.42
C ASN A 36 10.20 33.41 25.46
N ARG A 37 8.97 33.36 25.97
CA ARG A 37 7.76 33.40 25.12
C ARG A 37 7.63 34.78 24.47
N LEU A 38 7.40 34.81 23.17
CA LEU A 38 7.16 36.06 22.44
C LEU A 38 5.72 36.55 22.68
N GLU A 39 5.56 37.83 22.98
CA GLU A 39 4.25 38.45 23.12
C GLU A 39 3.65 38.85 21.75
N ASP A 40 2.34 38.68 21.60
CA ASP A 40 1.59 39.15 20.46
C ASP A 40 1.18 40.61 20.70
N SER A 41 1.97 41.53 20.16
CA SER A 41 1.76 42.97 20.32
C SER A 41 0.46 43.49 19.68
N ARG A 42 -0.26 42.68 18.88
CA ARG A 42 -1.52 43.06 18.22
C ARG A 42 -2.76 42.51 18.90
N LYS A 43 -2.64 41.36 19.57
CA LYS A 43 -3.79 40.66 20.17
C LYS A 43 -3.75 40.60 21.69
N GLY A 44 -2.61 40.96 22.30
CA GLY A 44 -2.34 40.64 23.70
C GLY A 44 -2.05 39.15 23.88
N GLY A 45 -1.25 38.80 24.89
CA GLY A 45 -0.87 37.41 25.18
C GLY A 45 0.37 36.93 24.43
N PHE A 46 0.59 35.61 24.39
CA PHE A 46 1.79 35.00 23.79
C PHE A 46 1.53 34.49 22.38
N GLN A 47 2.45 34.75 21.45
CA GLN A 47 2.42 34.21 20.10
C GLN A 47 2.54 32.68 20.13
N LEU A 48 1.76 32.03 19.26
CA LEU A 48 1.82 30.58 19.04
C LEU A 48 2.75 30.23 17.88
N GLU A 49 3.25 29.00 17.91
CA GLU A 49 4.09 28.45 16.86
C GLU A 49 3.34 28.32 15.54
N TRP A 50 4.10 28.50 14.45
CA TRP A 50 3.53 28.44 13.12
C TRP A 50 3.14 27.00 12.76
N TYR A 51 1.95 26.81 12.20
CA TYR A 51 1.51 25.55 11.61
C TYR A 51 0.90 25.78 10.23
N PRO A 52 0.93 24.77 9.35
CA PRO A 52 0.31 24.86 8.03
C PRO A 52 -1.21 24.93 8.14
N LYS A 53 -1.85 25.76 7.31
CA LYS A 53 -3.32 25.94 7.27
C LYS A 53 -3.97 25.31 6.04
N SER A 54 -3.23 24.54 5.26
CA SER A 54 -3.70 23.88 4.03
C SER A 54 -2.80 22.69 3.68
N VAL A 55 -3.29 21.80 2.79
CA VAL A 55 -2.52 20.65 2.28
C VAL A 55 -1.22 21.09 1.59
N SER A 56 -1.28 22.17 0.80
CA SER A 56 -0.09 22.75 0.17
C SER A 56 0.91 23.25 1.22
N GLY A 57 0.40 23.93 2.26
CA GLY A 57 1.21 24.36 3.39
C GLY A 57 1.85 23.19 4.14
N LEU A 58 1.12 22.10 4.37
CA LEU A 58 1.61 20.90 5.06
C LEU A 58 2.75 20.24 4.29
N ARG A 59 2.61 20.16 2.96
CA ARG A 59 3.65 19.64 2.09
C ARG A 59 4.93 20.49 2.12
N GLY A 60 4.76 21.81 2.09
CA GLY A 60 5.85 22.78 2.15
C GLY A 60 6.42 23.00 3.56
N TRP A 61 5.76 22.50 4.61
CA TRP A 61 6.20 22.72 5.97
C TRP A 61 7.46 21.93 6.28
N ASN A 62 8.53 22.63 6.63
CA ASN A 62 9.85 22.07 6.86
C ASN A 62 10.51 22.56 8.16
N GLY A 63 9.72 23.15 9.06
CA GLY A 63 10.22 23.74 10.30
C GLY A 63 10.89 25.11 10.16
N SER A 64 11.11 25.64 8.95
CA SER A 64 11.80 26.95 8.76
C SER A 64 11.08 28.15 9.38
N LYS A 65 9.76 28.04 9.59
CA LYS A 65 8.94 29.08 10.24
C LYS A 65 8.81 28.87 11.75
N ASN A 66 9.41 27.81 12.29
CA ASN A 66 9.35 27.44 13.69
C ASN A 66 10.66 27.73 14.39
N ASN A 67 10.60 27.92 15.71
CA ASN A 67 11.80 28.02 16.52
C ASN A 67 12.60 26.70 16.45
N PRO A 68 13.94 26.74 16.36
CA PRO A 68 14.78 25.54 16.31
C PRO A 68 14.53 24.56 17.47
N ALA A 69 14.25 25.06 18.68
CA ALA A 69 13.92 24.23 19.83
C ALA A 69 12.61 23.45 19.63
N THR A 70 11.60 24.08 19.01
CA THR A 70 10.34 23.42 18.64
C THR A 70 10.60 22.34 17.58
N VAL A 71 11.38 22.65 16.55
CA VAL A 71 11.74 21.70 15.48
C VAL A 71 12.42 20.46 16.06
N ALA A 72 13.37 20.65 16.99
CA ALA A 72 14.07 19.56 17.64
C ALA A 72 13.16 18.74 18.55
N LYS A 73 12.33 19.39 19.38
CA LYS A 73 11.45 18.73 20.35
C LYS A 73 10.40 17.84 19.68
N TYR A 74 9.81 18.29 18.58
CA TYR A 74 8.73 17.59 17.89
C TYR A 74 9.21 16.83 16.65
N ASP A 75 10.52 16.80 16.39
CA ASP A 75 11.14 16.17 15.22
C ASP A 75 10.45 16.57 13.90
N ILE A 76 10.36 17.88 13.65
CA ILE A 76 9.72 18.39 12.43
C ILE A 76 10.65 18.12 11.22
N PRO A 77 10.21 17.39 10.18
CA PRO A 77 11.06 17.07 9.05
C PRO A 77 11.54 18.31 8.29
N LYS A 78 12.84 18.38 8.00
CA LYS A 78 13.49 19.52 7.30
C LYS A 78 13.23 19.61 5.80
N ASN A 79 12.65 18.58 5.19
CA ASN A 79 12.41 18.51 3.75
C ASN A 79 10.92 18.62 3.40
N THR A 80 10.64 19.21 2.24
CA THR A 80 9.28 19.30 1.68
C THR A 80 8.85 17.99 1.05
N THR A 81 7.54 17.82 0.81
CA THR A 81 6.97 16.65 0.13
C THR A 81 6.28 17.02 -1.18
N ALA A 82 6.46 16.19 -2.20
CA ALA A 82 5.88 16.41 -3.52
C ALA A 82 4.35 16.17 -3.52
N HIS A 83 3.66 16.71 -4.53
CA HIS A 83 2.21 16.51 -4.66
C HIS A 83 1.87 15.06 -4.96
N THR A 84 2.72 14.40 -5.75
CA THR A 84 2.65 12.97 -6.06
C THR A 84 2.72 12.11 -4.80
N THR A 85 3.57 12.47 -3.84
CA THR A 85 3.66 11.81 -2.52
C THR A 85 2.35 11.92 -1.76
N TYR A 86 1.72 13.11 -1.75
CA TYR A 86 0.43 13.31 -1.11
C TYR A 86 -0.68 12.48 -1.79
N LYS A 87 -0.73 12.44 -3.13
CA LYS A 87 -1.68 11.59 -3.85
C LYS A 87 -1.48 10.10 -3.58
N ALA A 88 -0.27 9.70 -3.22
CA ALA A 88 0.12 8.33 -2.96
C ALA A 88 -0.16 7.83 -1.53
N ILE A 89 -0.59 8.68 -0.59
CA ILE A 89 -0.93 8.24 0.77
C ILE A 89 -2.24 7.44 0.79
N SER A 90 -2.41 6.63 1.85
CA SER A 90 -3.66 5.91 2.09
C SER A 90 -4.84 6.85 2.27
N GLN A 91 -6.03 6.38 1.93
CA GLN A 91 -7.27 7.12 2.13
C GLN A 91 -7.45 7.55 3.59
N ALA A 92 -7.18 6.65 4.55
CA ALA A 92 -7.22 6.96 5.97
C ALA A 92 -6.32 8.16 6.36
N THR A 93 -5.13 8.27 5.79
CA THR A 93 -4.23 9.42 6.06
C THR A 93 -4.77 10.71 5.43
N ARG A 94 -5.40 10.60 4.26
CA ARG A 94 -6.02 11.74 3.58
C ARG A 94 -7.22 12.28 4.38
N GLU A 95 -8.08 11.40 4.86
CA GLU A 95 -9.24 11.73 5.70
C GLU A 95 -8.82 12.39 7.01
N ARG A 96 -7.71 11.96 7.64
CA ARG A 96 -7.15 12.66 8.81
C ARG A 96 -6.75 14.10 8.52
N ILE A 97 -6.20 14.37 7.33
CA ILE A 97 -5.74 15.71 6.94
C ILE A 97 -6.93 16.59 6.51
N GLU A 98 -7.75 16.09 5.59
CA GLU A 98 -8.83 16.84 4.92
C GLU A 98 -10.13 16.84 5.73
N GLY A 99 -10.27 15.92 6.68
CA GLY A 99 -11.52 15.68 7.41
C GLY A 99 -12.47 14.78 6.63
N THR A 100 -13.59 14.49 7.27
CA THR A 100 -14.72 13.75 6.70
C THR A 100 -15.98 14.61 6.79
N CYS A 101 -17.13 14.09 6.35
CA CYS A 101 -18.41 14.78 6.52
C CYS A 101 -18.78 15.06 7.99
N LYS A 102 -18.16 14.34 8.94
CA LYS A 102 -18.41 14.49 10.39
C LYS A 102 -17.25 15.12 11.14
N LEU A 103 -16.02 14.91 10.68
CA LEU A 103 -14.82 15.44 11.33
C LEU A 103 -14.24 16.60 10.52
N PRO A 104 -14.13 17.82 11.08
CA PRO A 104 -13.45 18.90 10.40
C PRO A 104 -11.99 18.55 10.12
N SER A 105 -11.43 19.13 9.06
CA SER A 105 -10.02 18.95 8.70
C SER A 105 -9.07 19.22 9.85
N LEU A 106 -7.88 18.61 9.81
CA LEU A 106 -6.79 18.86 10.77
C LEU A 106 -6.54 20.36 10.95
N PHE A 107 -6.56 21.11 9.83
CA PHE A 107 -6.34 22.55 9.82
C PHE A 107 -7.47 23.34 10.48
N ALA A 108 -8.73 22.93 10.27
CA ALA A 108 -9.88 23.56 10.90
C ALA A 108 -9.85 23.35 12.42
N ARG A 109 -9.53 22.13 12.86
CA ARG A 109 -9.40 21.78 14.28
C ARG A 109 -8.26 22.55 14.96
N LEU A 110 -7.11 22.68 14.29
CA LEU A 110 -5.98 23.47 14.81
C LEU A 110 -6.32 24.96 14.89
N LYS A 111 -7.09 25.49 13.93
CA LYS A 111 -7.54 26.88 13.96
C LYS A 111 -8.51 27.13 15.12
N GLU A 112 -9.39 26.19 15.43
CA GLU A 112 -10.27 26.25 16.59
C GLU A 112 -9.47 26.17 17.90
N LYS A 113 -8.50 25.27 17.98
CA LYS A 113 -7.57 25.14 19.11
C LYS A 113 -6.76 26.43 19.34
N GLU A 114 -6.19 27.00 18.27
CA GLU A 114 -5.49 28.29 18.28
C GLU A 114 -6.38 29.39 18.88
N LYS A 115 -7.64 29.47 18.43
CA LYS A 115 -8.60 30.45 18.93
C LYS A 115 -8.89 30.25 20.42
N ILE A 116 -9.19 29.03 20.85
CA ILE A 116 -9.47 28.71 22.26
C ILE A 116 -8.26 29.05 23.15
N GLN A 117 -7.04 28.78 22.69
CA GLN A 117 -5.83 29.04 23.46
C GLN A 117 -5.56 30.54 23.61
N TYR A 118 -5.88 31.37 22.61
CA TYR A 118 -5.88 32.83 22.75
C TYR A 118 -7.00 33.30 23.70
N ASP A 119 -8.23 32.79 23.53
CA ASP A 119 -9.40 33.20 24.33
C ASP A 119 -9.30 32.75 25.80
N ASN A 120 -8.54 31.69 26.11
CA ASN A 120 -8.31 31.20 27.47
C ASN A 120 -7.48 32.16 28.35
N GLY A 121 -6.85 33.20 27.79
CA GLY A 121 -6.35 34.33 28.57
C GLY A 121 -7.47 35.20 29.16
N HIS A 122 -8.70 35.08 28.67
CA HIS A 122 -9.86 35.93 28.99
C HIS A 122 -11.10 35.18 29.54
N LEU A 123 -11.14 33.84 29.47
CA LEU A 123 -12.29 33.02 29.91
C LEU A 123 -12.17 32.55 31.36
N SER A 124 -13.30 32.46 32.08
CA SER A 124 -13.34 31.83 33.39
C SER A 124 -12.99 30.32 33.28
N LYS A 125 -12.36 29.74 34.32
CA LYS A 125 -11.97 28.31 34.35
C LYS A 125 -13.11 27.36 33.94
N THR A 126 -14.35 27.69 34.31
CA THR A 126 -15.54 26.90 33.99
C THR A 126 -15.88 26.88 32.50
N GLN A 127 -15.75 28.02 31.81
CA GLN A 127 -15.95 28.06 30.36
C GLN A 127 -14.86 27.30 29.61
N ASN A 128 -13.60 27.42 30.05
CA ASN A 128 -12.49 26.68 29.46
C ASN A 128 -12.71 25.15 29.56
N PHE A 129 -13.08 24.64 30.74
CA PHE A 129 -13.39 23.22 30.91
C PHE A 129 -14.57 22.76 30.04
N ASN A 130 -15.62 23.57 29.91
CA ASN A 130 -16.76 23.23 29.04
C ASN A 130 -16.35 23.15 27.56
N SER A 131 -15.53 24.07 27.08
CA SER A 131 -15.01 24.05 25.71
C SER A 131 -14.11 22.83 25.45
N GLN A 132 -13.22 22.49 26.39
CA GLN A 132 -12.38 21.30 26.27
C GLN A 132 -13.22 20.01 26.28
N LEU A 133 -14.23 19.93 27.15
CA LEU A 133 -15.11 18.78 27.24
C LEU A 133 -15.94 18.58 25.97
N ALA A 134 -16.43 19.67 25.36
CA ALA A 134 -17.10 19.63 24.07
C ALA A 134 -16.17 19.12 22.95
N LEU A 135 -14.91 19.57 22.93
CA LEU A 135 -13.91 19.11 21.96
C LEU A 135 -13.60 17.61 22.14
N VAL A 136 -13.41 17.15 23.38
CA VAL A 136 -13.13 15.74 23.69
C VAL A 136 -14.32 14.85 23.30
N LYS A 137 -15.55 15.28 23.56
CA LYS A 137 -16.75 14.53 23.13
C LYS A 137 -16.80 14.35 21.62
N LYS A 138 -16.59 15.43 20.86
CA LYS A 138 -16.52 15.36 19.39
C LYS A 138 -15.41 14.44 18.91
N ASN A 139 -14.23 14.51 19.53
CA ASN A 139 -13.12 13.63 19.19
C ASN A 139 -13.45 12.15 19.48
N HIS A 140 -14.11 11.87 20.61
CA HIS A 140 -14.51 10.52 20.98
C HIS A 140 -15.54 9.94 19.99
N GLU A 141 -16.53 10.73 19.60
CA GLU A 141 -17.51 10.35 18.57
C GLU A 141 -16.84 10.05 17.22
N ALA A 142 -15.84 10.87 16.83
CA ALA A 142 -15.07 10.64 15.62
C ALA A 142 -14.24 9.34 15.69
N ILE A 143 -13.54 9.11 16.80
CA ILE A 143 -12.77 7.87 17.02
C ILE A 143 -13.69 6.66 16.96
N ALA A 144 -14.87 6.72 17.58
CA ALA A 144 -15.83 5.62 17.53
C ALA A 144 -16.28 5.31 16.09
N HIS A 145 -16.52 6.33 15.27
CA HIS A 145 -16.83 6.16 13.85
C HIS A 145 -15.67 5.58 13.04
N GLU A 146 -14.44 6.05 13.25
CA GLU A 146 -13.24 5.48 12.63
C GLU A 146 -13.06 4.01 13.02
N MET A 147 -13.33 3.66 14.28
CA MET A 147 -13.26 2.30 14.76
C MET A 147 -14.29 1.38 14.09
N ILE A 148 -15.51 1.89 13.84
CA ILE A 148 -16.54 1.16 13.09
C ILE A 148 -16.11 0.97 11.62
N ALA A 149 -15.60 2.01 10.97
CA ALA A 149 -15.14 1.93 9.59
C ALA A 149 -13.99 0.92 9.42
N LEU A 150 -13.00 0.96 10.31
CA LEU A 150 -11.89 0.01 10.32
C LEU A 150 -12.34 -1.42 10.57
N ARG A 151 -13.37 -1.65 11.41
CA ARG A 151 -13.96 -2.98 11.60
C ARG A 151 -14.61 -3.49 10.33
N LEU A 152 -15.43 -2.67 9.68
CA LEU A 152 -16.07 -3.04 8.41
C LEU A 152 -15.04 -3.32 7.32
N GLU A 153 -13.98 -2.51 7.21
CA GLU A 153 -12.88 -2.76 6.26
C GLU A 153 -12.17 -4.08 6.58
N ASN A 154 -11.91 -4.37 7.86
CA ASN A 154 -11.29 -5.63 8.27
C ASN A 154 -12.16 -6.84 7.91
N ASP A 155 -13.47 -6.76 8.14
CA ASP A 155 -14.42 -7.81 7.78
C ASP A 155 -14.40 -8.07 6.27
N THR A 156 -14.45 -7.02 5.44
CA THR A 156 -14.38 -7.16 3.98
C THR A 156 -13.06 -7.76 3.50
N LEU A 157 -11.92 -7.33 4.07
CA LEU A 157 -10.61 -7.90 3.73
C LEU A 157 -10.51 -9.37 4.14
N ASN A 158 -11.10 -9.75 5.27
CA ASN A 158 -11.11 -11.12 5.75
C ASN A 158 -11.96 -12.02 4.84
N GLU A 159 -13.11 -11.54 4.38
CA GLU A 159 -13.92 -12.23 3.37
C GLU A 159 -13.15 -12.42 2.05
N ASP A 160 -12.46 -11.38 1.57
CA ASP A 160 -11.63 -11.45 0.38
C ASP A 160 -10.51 -12.50 0.52
N VAL A 161 -9.83 -12.54 1.68
CA VAL A 161 -8.82 -13.56 1.97
C VAL A 161 -9.42 -14.96 1.88
N GLN A 162 -10.57 -15.21 2.50
CA GLN A 162 -11.23 -16.52 2.44
C GLN A 162 -11.66 -16.91 1.01
N VAL A 163 -12.10 -15.96 0.20
CA VAL A 163 -12.43 -16.20 -1.22
C VAL A 163 -11.16 -16.56 -2.00
N LYS A 164 -10.07 -15.82 -1.81
CA LYS A 164 -8.79 -16.09 -2.47
C LYS A 164 -8.18 -17.42 -2.05
N GLU A 165 -8.30 -17.80 -0.79
CA GLU A 165 -7.88 -19.12 -0.31
C GLU A 165 -8.67 -20.25 -0.97
N ARG A 166 -10.01 -20.12 -1.05
CA ARG A 166 -10.86 -21.09 -1.75
C ARG A 166 -10.49 -21.20 -3.24
N GLN A 167 -10.25 -20.07 -3.92
CA GLN A 167 -9.79 -20.06 -5.31
C GLN A 167 -8.44 -20.76 -5.46
N MET A 168 -7.49 -20.51 -4.56
CA MET A 168 -6.17 -21.13 -4.57
C MET A 168 -6.24 -22.65 -4.38
N ILE A 169 -7.10 -23.12 -3.45
CA ILE A 169 -7.33 -24.55 -3.23
C ILE A 169 -7.93 -25.19 -4.49
N GLY A 170 -8.91 -24.54 -5.12
CA GLY A 170 -9.50 -24.99 -6.37
C GLY A 170 -8.48 -25.11 -7.50
N LEU A 171 -7.65 -24.08 -7.70
CA LEU A 171 -6.57 -24.08 -8.70
C LEU A 171 -5.53 -25.17 -8.43
N LYS A 172 -5.14 -25.39 -7.17
CA LYS A 172 -4.23 -26.49 -6.80
C LYS A 172 -4.81 -27.85 -7.16
N LEU A 173 -6.10 -28.07 -6.93
CA LEU A 173 -6.77 -29.32 -7.27
C LEU A 173 -6.83 -29.51 -8.79
N GLN A 174 -7.22 -28.48 -9.54
CA GLN A 174 -7.24 -28.49 -11.01
C GLN A 174 -5.85 -28.78 -11.59
N HIS A 175 -4.81 -28.14 -11.06
CA HIS A 175 -3.44 -28.36 -11.50
C HIS A 175 -2.97 -29.80 -11.22
N LYS A 176 -3.34 -30.36 -10.06
CA LYS A 176 -3.06 -31.76 -9.74
C LYS A 176 -3.73 -32.72 -10.72
N THR A 177 -5.02 -32.51 -11.02
CA THR A 177 -5.74 -33.35 -11.99
C THR A 177 -5.17 -33.24 -13.40
N GLU A 178 -4.72 -32.05 -13.81
CA GLU A 178 -4.07 -31.83 -15.10
C GLU A 178 -2.73 -32.58 -15.18
N ILE A 179 -1.90 -32.53 -14.13
CA ILE A 179 -0.65 -33.29 -14.06
C ILE A 179 -0.93 -34.79 -14.15
N GLU A 180 -1.91 -35.29 -13.40
CA GLU A 180 -2.30 -36.70 -13.43
C GLU A 180 -2.76 -37.14 -14.82
N TRP A 181 -3.56 -36.31 -15.50
CA TRP A 181 -4.01 -36.56 -16.87
C TRP A 181 -2.83 -36.60 -17.85
N ARG A 182 -1.94 -35.60 -17.82
CA ARG A 182 -0.73 -35.57 -18.67
C ARG A 182 0.17 -36.78 -18.45
N ASN A 183 0.35 -37.20 -17.20
CA ASN A 183 1.15 -38.38 -16.88
C ASN A 183 0.54 -39.67 -17.44
N ARG A 184 -0.80 -39.80 -17.42
CA ARG A 184 -1.49 -40.95 -18.04
C ARG A 184 -1.31 -40.94 -19.56
N LEU A 185 -1.47 -39.77 -20.19
CA LEU A 185 -1.28 -39.61 -21.63
C LEU A 185 0.15 -39.96 -22.05
N ALA A 186 1.16 -39.48 -21.32
CA ALA A 186 2.56 -39.78 -21.58
C ALA A 186 2.85 -41.29 -21.48
N LYS A 187 2.30 -41.98 -20.47
CA LYS A 187 2.42 -43.44 -20.36
C LYS A 187 1.78 -44.16 -21.55
N GLN A 188 0.60 -43.73 -21.97
CA GLN A 188 -0.08 -44.32 -23.13
C GLN A 188 0.75 -44.15 -24.42
N GLN A 189 1.29 -42.95 -24.63
CA GLN A 189 2.18 -42.68 -25.77
C GLN A 189 3.46 -43.53 -25.70
N GLN A 190 4.05 -43.69 -24.52
CA GLN A 190 5.22 -44.55 -24.33
C GLN A 190 4.93 -46.01 -24.68
N HIS A 191 3.77 -46.54 -24.27
CA HIS A 191 3.34 -47.88 -24.65
C HIS A 191 3.15 -48.03 -26.16
N GLN A 192 2.54 -47.05 -26.83
CA GLN A 192 2.39 -47.05 -28.28
C GLN A 192 3.75 -47.01 -29.01
N VAL A 193 4.69 -46.21 -28.53
CA VAL A 193 6.05 -46.16 -29.08
C VAL A 193 6.71 -47.54 -28.97
N MET A 194 6.68 -48.16 -27.78
CA MET A 194 7.24 -49.51 -27.59
C MET A 194 6.59 -50.55 -28.50
N GLU A 195 5.27 -50.49 -28.70
CA GLU A 195 4.55 -51.42 -29.56
C GLU A 195 4.95 -51.24 -31.03
N LEU A 196 5.04 -50.00 -31.50
CA LEU A 196 5.51 -49.68 -32.86
C LEU A 196 6.98 -50.06 -33.07
N GLU A 197 7.84 -49.86 -32.07
CA GLU A 197 9.24 -50.31 -32.11
C GLU A 197 9.33 -51.84 -32.22
N GLY A 198 8.51 -52.57 -31.45
CA GLY A 198 8.42 -54.04 -31.52
C GLY A 198 7.93 -54.53 -32.89
N GLN A 199 6.88 -53.92 -33.43
CA GLN A 199 6.39 -54.21 -34.78
C GLN A 199 7.44 -53.89 -35.84
N SER A 200 8.13 -52.75 -35.73
CA SER A 200 9.21 -52.37 -36.66
C SER A 200 10.36 -53.38 -36.60
N HIS A 201 10.74 -53.82 -35.42
CA HIS A 201 11.77 -54.85 -35.25
C HIS A 201 11.35 -56.18 -35.89
N HIS A 202 10.11 -56.61 -35.69
CA HIS A 202 9.59 -57.84 -36.28
C HIS A 202 9.55 -57.77 -37.82
N LEU A 203 9.05 -56.67 -38.38
CA LEU A 203 9.04 -56.43 -39.82
C LEU A 203 10.45 -56.41 -40.41
N ARG A 204 11.43 -55.82 -39.71
CA ARG A 204 12.84 -55.84 -40.12
C ARG A 204 13.42 -57.26 -40.12
N GLN A 205 13.09 -58.07 -39.12
CA GLN A 205 13.50 -59.48 -39.10
C GLN A 205 12.91 -60.26 -40.28
N GLN A 206 11.61 -60.11 -40.54
CA GLN A 206 10.95 -60.74 -41.69
C GLN A 206 11.56 -60.31 -43.02
N LEU A 207 11.90 -59.02 -43.16
CA LEU A 207 12.57 -58.50 -44.34
C LEU A 207 13.95 -59.14 -44.52
N ASN A 208 14.77 -59.22 -43.46
CA ASN A 208 16.08 -59.87 -43.51
C ASN A 208 15.98 -61.35 -43.91
N GLU A 209 15.02 -62.10 -43.35
CA GLU A 209 14.78 -63.50 -43.74
C GLU A 209 14.40 -63.64 -45.22
N LEU A 210 13.60 -62.72 -45.75
CA LEU A 210 13.25 -62.69 -47.17
C LEU A 210 14.45 -62.33 -48.04
N MET A 211 15.28 -61.38 -47.61
CA MET A 211 16.50 -60.97 -48.30
C MET A 211 17.50 -62.13 -48.41
N GLU A 212 17.72 -62.87 -47.31
CA GLU A 212 18.57 -64.06 -47.30
C GLU A 212 18.05 -65.17 -48.23
N LYS A 213 16.72 -65.37 -48.31
CA LYS A 213 16.10 -66.38 -49.17
C LYS A 213 16.09 -66.02 -50.66
N THR A 214 15.97 -64.73 -50.99
CA THR A 214 15.75 -64.27 -52.37
C THR A 214 17.00 -63.65 -53.01
N GLY A 215 17.98 -63.22 -52.22
CA GLY A 215 19.19 -62.54 -52.69
C GLY A 215 18.96 -61.11 -53.19
N ILE A 216 17.76 -60.55 -52.98
CA ILE A 216 17.38 -59.20 -53.42
C ILE A 216 17.39 -58.28 -52.19
N TYR A 217 18.19 -57.22 -52.23
CA TYR A 217 18.38 -56.27 -51.13
C TYR A 217 17.73 -54.92 -51.50
N PRO A 218 16.54 -54.59 -50.96
CA PRO A 218 15.90 -53.31 -51.23
C PRO A 218 16.68 -52.14 -50.60
N GLU A 219 16.67 -50.97 -51.24
CA GLU A 219 17.33 -49.75 -50.73
C GLU A 219 16.72 -49.30 -49.39
N GLU A 220 17.56 -48.87 -48.44
CA GLU A 220 17.09 -48.38 -47.14
C GLU A 220 16.16 -47.17 -47.33
N PRO A 221 15.01 -47.13 -46.64
CA PRO A 221 14.13 -45.98 -46.71
C PRO A 221 14.83 -44.76 -46.07
N THR A 222 15.17 -43.77 -46.89
CA THR A 222 15.64 -42.47 -46.42
C THR A 222 14.55 -41.77 -45.62
N PRO A 223 14.81 -41.31 -44.38
CA PRO A 223 13.82 -40.61 -43.57
C PRO A 223 13.44 -39.28 -44.24
N GLN A 224 12.21 -39.17 -44.73
CA GLN A 224 11.65 -37.88 -45.13
C GLN A 224 11.26 -37.10 -43.87
N THR A 225 12.14 -36.22 -43.42
CA THR A 225 11.80 -35.26 -42.37
C THR A 225 10.84 -34.21 -42.93
N ASN A 226 9.54 -34.36 -42.65
CA ASN A 226 8.57 -33.27 -42.83
C ASN A 226 8.80 -32.20 -41.73
N ILE A 227 9.84 -31.39 -41.90
CA ILE A 227 10.03 -30.18 -41.09
C ILE A 227 9.08 -29.12 -41.65
N ILE A 228 7.92 -28.96 -41.01
CA ILE A 228 7.06 -27.80 -41.25
C ILE A 228 7.68 -26.63 -40.47
N GLN A 229 8.30 -25.70 -41.19
CA GLN A 229 8.74 -24.43 -40.63
C GLN A 229 7.49 -23.62 -40.23
N LEU A 230 7.23 -23.51 -38.93
CA LEU A 230 6.27 -22.54 -38.40
C LEU A 230 6.83 -21.13 -38.62
N LYS A 231 6.25 -20.41 -39.58
CA LYS A 231 6.46 -18.96 -39.72
C LYS A 231 6.07 -18.28 -38.40
N GLN A 232 7.01 -17.55 -37.82
CA GLN A 232 6.72 -16.48 -36.88
C GLN A 232 6.17 -15.32 -37.70
N ASP A 233 4.90 -14.99 -37.52
CA ASP A 233 4.34 -13.73 -38.01
C ASP A 233 4.58 -12.66 -36.94
N ASP A 234 5.15 -11.54 -37.39
CA ASP A 234 5.43 -10.30 -36.65
C ASP A 234 4.16 -9.60 -36.13
#